data_AF-A0A1I5Q102-F1
#
_entry.id   AF-A0A1I5Q102-F1
#
_cell.length_a   1.000
_cell.length_b   1.000
_cell.length_c   1.000
_cell.angle_alpha   90.00
_cell.angle_beta   90.00
_cell.angle_gamma   90.00
#
_symmetry.space_group_name_H-M   'P 1'
#
loop_
_entity.id
_entity.type
_entity.pdbx_description
1 polymer ?
#
loop_
_entity_poly.entity_id
_entity_poly.type
_entity_poly.pdbx_seq_one_letter_code
_entity_poly.pdbx_strand_id
1 'polypeptide(L)'
;MSTVAVQVCMSWVNHPDGSLSCSLLGWQQAYLIPPEAAGYVDILVSGGFSPEAFGVGFGGTLLAFAIGISGGMVASVLRRMR
;
A
#
# COMPACT_ATOMS: atom_id res chain seq x y z
N MET A 1 -17.77 7.86 -2.58
CA MET A 1 -16.93 7.37 -3.69
C MET A 1 -17.75 7.50 -4.96
N SER A 2 -17.27 8.24 -5.97
CA SER A 2 -18.01 8.42 -7.23
C SER A 2 -17.73 7.23 -8.14
N THR A 3 -18.77 6.57 -8.61
CA THR A 3 -18.66 5.66 -9.76
C THR A 3 -18.56 6.48 -11.03
N VAL A 4 -17.89 5.93 -12.03
CA VAL A 4 -17.85 6.50 -13.38
C VAL A 4 -18.23 5.42 -14.40
N ALA A 5 -18.81 5.86 -15.51
CA ALA A 5 -19.11 4.97 -16.62
C ALA A 5 -17.81 4.69 -17.39
N VAL A 6 -17.39 3.43 -17.42
CA VAL A 6 -16.26 2.95 -18.22
C VAL A 6 -16.78 2.03 -19.32
N GLN A 7 -16.19 2.15 -20.50
CA GLN A 7 -16.50 1.25 -21.60
C GLN A 7 -15.66 -0.01 -21.47
N VAL A 8 -16.32 -1.16 -21.45
CA VAL A 8 -15.67 -2.46 -21.30
C VAL A 8 -16.15 -3.42 -22.38
N CYS A 9 -15.29 -4.36 -22.74
CA CYS A 9 -15.65 -5.42 -23.64
C CYS A 9 -16.47 -6.48 -22.90
N MET A 10 -17.70 -6.72 -23.36
CA MET A 10 -18.63 -7.68 -22.77
C MET A 10 -18.58 -9.05 -23.45
N SER A 11 -18.08 -9.11 -24.70
CA SER A 11 -17.96 -10.35 -25.47
C SER A 11 -16.73 -10.32 -26.35
N TRP A 12 -16.01 -11.44 -26.36
CA TRP A 12 -14.77 -11.62 -27.09
C TRP A 12 -14.96 -12.69 -28.17
N VAL A 13 -14.33 -12.47 -29.33
CA VAL A 13 -14.25 -13.44 -30.42
C VAL A 13 -12.79 -13.86 -30.58
N ASN A 14 -12.57 -15.16 -30.50
CA ASN A 14 -11.30 -15.79 -30.83
C ASN A 14 -11.23 -16.05 -32.32
N HIS A 15 -10.17 -15.58 -32.95
CA HIS A 15 -9.90 -15.81 -34.36
C HIS A 15 -9.02 -17.06 -34.56
N PRO A 16 -9.06 -17.69 -35.73
CA PRO A 16 -8.25 -18.88 -36.02
C PRO A 16 -6.74 -18.62 -36.05
N ASP A 17 -6.32 -17.36 -36.17
CA ASP A 17 -4.92 -16.92 -36.07
C ASP A 17 -4.45 -16.73 -34.62
N GLY A 18 -5.31 -17.01 -33.63
CA GLY A 18 -5.04 -16.84 -32.21
C GLY A 18 -5.23 -15.41 -31.69
N SER A 19 -5.69 -14.48 -32.52
CA SER A 19 -6.00 -13.12 -32.08
C SER A 19 -7.36 -13.05 -31.36
N LEU A 20 -7.47 -12.10 -30.44
CA LEU A 20 -8.68 -11.80 -29.67
C LEU A 20 -9.20 -10.44 -30.10
N SER A 21 -10.49 -10.36 -30.47
CA SER A 21 -11.16 -9.09 -30.76
C SER A 21 -12.42 -8.92 -29.92
N CYS A 22 -12.71 -7.68 -29.55
CA CYS A 22 -13.96 -7.36 -28.87
C CYS A 22 -15.12 -7.30 -29.87
N SER A 23 -16.17 -8.07 -29.64
CA SER A 23 -17.37 -8.06 -30.49
C SER A 23 -18.50 -7.20 -29.95
N LEU A 24 -18.55 -6.99 -28.62
CA LEU A 24 -19.60 -6.20 -27.99
C LEU A 24 -19.03 -5.32 -26.87
N LEU A 25 -19.20 -4.01 -27.03
CA LEU A 25 -18.85 -3.01 -26.03
C LEU A 25 -20.07 -2.71 -25.16
N GLY A 26 -19.85 -2.56 -23.86
CA GLY A 26 -20.88 -2.16 -22.89
C GLY A 26 -20.35 -1.10 -21.94
N TRP A 27 -21.26 -0.27 -21.42
CA TRP A 27 -20.93 0.68 -20.36
C TRP A 27 -21.20 0.02 -19.01
N GLN A 28 -20.20 0.08 -18.13
CA GLN A 28 -20.31 -0.39 -16.76
C GLN A 28 -19.96 0.73 -15.78
N GLN A 29 -20.63 0.74 -14.63
CA GLN A 29 -20.26 1.65 -13.55
C GLN A 29 -19.13 1.01 -12.75
N ALA A 30 -17.97 1.65 -12.75
CA ALA A 30 -16.80 1.21 -12.02
C ALA A 30 -16.31 2.30 -11.08
N TYR A 31 -15.67 1.87 -9.98
CA TYR A 31 -14.88 2.76 -9.14
C TYR A 31 -13.50 2.89 -9.76
N LEU A 32 -13.16 4.09 -10.26
CA LEU A 32 -11.79 4.37 -10.66
C LEU A 32 -10.97 4.74 -9.43
N ILE A 33 -9.83 4.09 -9.30
CA ILE A 33 -8.82 4.45 -8.32
C ILE A 33 -8.03 5.62 -8.94
N PRO A 34 -8.03 6.80 -8.31
CA PRO A 34 -7.28 7.93 -8.84
C PRO A 34 -5.77 7.62 -8.75
N PRO A 35 -4.93 8.10 -9.68
CA PRO A 35 -3.54 7.66 -9.82
C PRO A 35 -2.70 7.95 -8.58
N GLU A 36 -3.07 8.95 -7.78
CA GLU A 36 -2.43 9.27 -6.50
C GLU A 36 -2.70 8.21 -5.43
N ALA A 37 -3.77 7.43 -5.57
CA ALA A 37 -4.17 6.35 -4.67
C ALA A 37 -3.72 4.95 -5.15
N ALA A 38 -3.11 4.84 -6.33
CA ALA A 38 -2.69 3.56 -6.91
C ALA A 38 -1.73 2.79 -5.98
N GLY A 39 -0.82 3.49 -5.28
CA GLY A 39 0.12 2.88 -4.34
C GLY A 39 -0.56 2.22 -3.12
N TYR A 40 -1.65 2.80 -2.61
CA TYR A 40 -2.41 2.22 -1.50
C TYR A 40 -3.20 0.97 -1.91
N VAL A 41 -3.64 0.91 -3.17
CA VAL A 41 -4.36 -0.26 -3.69
C VAL A 41 -3.41 -1.41 -4.04
N ASP A 42 -2.19 -1.10 -4.51
CA ASP A 42 -1.15 -2.12 -4.69
C ASP A 42 -0.83 -2.79 -3.34
N ILE A 43 -0.70 -2.01 -2.26
CA ILE A 43 -0.58 -2.53 -0.89
C ILE A 43 -1.73 -3.46 -0.50
N LEU A 44 -2.97 -3.09 -0.84
CA LEU A 44 -4.18 -3.83 -0.48
C LEU A 44 -4.39 -5.13 -1.28
N VAL A 45 -3.97 -5.17 -2.54
CA VAL A 45 -4.28 -6.26 -3.49
C VAL A 45 -3.12 -7.24 -3.65
N SER A 46 -1.87 -6.77 -3.59
CA SER A 46 -0.68 -7.59 -3.84
C SER A 46 0.17 -7.85 -2.59
N GLY A 47 -0.25 -7.34 -1.41
CA GLY A 47 0.50 -7.48 -0.16
C GLY A 47 1.70 -6.52 -0.06
N GLY A 48 1.56 -5.34 -0.65
CA GLY A 48 2.61 -4.34 -0.71
C GLY A 48 2.98 -3.70 0.63
N PHE A 49 4.15 -3.05 0.64
CA PHE A 49 4.75 -2.41 1.80
C PHE A 49 4.20 -0.99 1.98
N SER A 50 3.70 -0.64 3.18
CA SER A 50 3.33 0.73 3.55
C SER A 50 4.54 1.48 4.14
N PRO A 51 5.07 2.51 3.46
CA PRO A 51 6.19 3.30 3.97
C PRO A 51 5.86 4.04 5.27
N GLU A 52 4.60 4.46 5.41
CA GLU A 52 4.10 5.15 6.60
C GLU A 52 4.07 4.20 7.81
N ALA A 53 3.50 3.01 7.65
CA ALA A 53 3.44 2.01 8.71
C ALA A 53 4.85 1.54 9.12
N PHE A 54 5.74 1.37 8.14
CA PHE A 54 7.15 1.09 8.40
C PHE A 54 7.81 2.23 9.18
N GLY A 55 7.60 3.49 8.78
CA GLY A 55 8.15 4.65 9.46
C GLY A 55 7.72 4.73 10.93
N VAL A 56 6.45 4.47 11.20
CA VAL A 56 5.91 4.41 12.57
C VAL A 56 6.55 3.27 13.36
N GLY A 57 6.60 2.06 12.81
CA GLY A 57 7.16 0.90 13.50
C GLY A 57 8.66 1.01 13.76
N PHE A 58 9.44 1.31 12.72
CA PHE A 58 10.89 1.44 12.80
C PHE A 58 11.31 2.65 13.65
N GLY A 59 10.69 3.82 13.41
CA GLY A 59 10.94 5.03 14.18
C GLY A 59 10.58 4.86 15.66
N GLY A 60 9.44 4.24 15.97
CA GLY A 60 9.03 3.93 17.35
C GLY A 60 10.02 3.01 18.06
N THR A 61 10.55 2.00 17.36
CA THR A 61 11.55 1.07 17.91
C THR A 61 12.86 1.78 18.25
N LEU A 62 13.36 2.61 17.33
CA LEU A 62 14.58 3.41 17.57
C LEU A 62 14.41 4.40 18.72
N LEU A 63 13.24 5.02 18.84
CA LEU A 63 12.95 5.94 19.94
C LEU A 63 12.95 5.23 21.29
N ALA A 64 12.27 4.07 21.39
CA ALA A 64 12.25 3.27 22.60
C ALA A 64 13.66 2.81 23.00
N PHE A 65 14.47 2.41 22.01
CA PHE A 65 15.86 2.03 22.22
C PHE A 65 16.70 3.19 22.75
N ALA A 66 16.58 4.38 22.16
CA ALA A 66 17.29 5.57 22.60
C ALA A 66 16.94 5.92 24.06
N ILE A 67 15.65 5.92 24.41
CA ILE A 67 15.17 6.17 25.78
C ILE A 67 15.75 5.14 26.75
N GLY A 68 15.73 3.85 26.39
CA GLY A 68 16.28 2.77 27.21
C GLY A 68 17.78 2.94 27.48
N ILE A 69 18.57 3.27 26.46
CA ILE A 69 20.00 3.54 26.60
C ILE A 69 20.24 4.76 27.50
N SER A 70 19.55 5.88 27.24
CA SER A 70 19.74 7.11 28.02
C SER A 70 19.39 6.88 29.49
N GLY A 71 18.27 6.20 29.77
CA GLY A 71 17.86 5.85 31.13
C GLY A 71 18.86 4.92 31.83
N GLY A 72 19.33 3.88 31.12
CA GLY A 72 20.35 2.96 31.65
C GLY A 72 21.67 3.66 31.96
N MET A 73 22.10 4.59 31.11
CA MET A 73 23.32 5.36 31.30
C MET A 73 23.23 6.25 32.54
N VAL A 74 22.13 7.00 32.71
CA VAL A 74 21.88 7.81 33.91
C VAL A 74 21.88 6.95 35.16
N ALA A 75 21.17 5.81 35.14
CA ALA A 75 21.13 4.89 36.27
C ALA A 75 22.53 4.34 36.62
N SER A 76 23.37 4.07 35.62
CA SER A 76 24.75 3.61 35.85
C SER A 76 25.61 4.68 36.54
N VAL A 77 25.46 5.95 36.17
CA VAL A 77 26.18 7.06 36.79
C VAL A 77 25.72 7.25 38.24
N LEU A 78 24.41 7.25 38.48
CA LEU A 78 23.84 7.34 39.82
C LEU A 78 24.34 6.21 40.75
N ARG A 79 24.45 4.98 40.23
CA ARG A 79 25.01 3.86 41.01
C ARG A 79 26.48 4.02 41.36
N ARG A 80 27.28 4.72 40.54
CA ARG A 80 28.71 4.95 40.80
C ARG A 80 28.96 6.07 41.82
N MET A 81 27.97 6.92 42.06
CA MET A 81 28.08 8.02 43.04
C MET A 81 27.63 7.63 44.45
N ARG A 82 27.07 6.43 44.63
CA ARG A 82 26.67 5.87 45.91
C ARG A 82 27.69 4.85 46.38
#